data_AF-A0A1D7V2V9-F1
#
_entry.id   AF-A0A1D7V2V9-F1
#
_cell.length_a   1.000
_cell.length_b   1.000
_cell.length_c   1.000
_cell.angle_alpha   90.00
_cell.angle_beta   90.00
_cell.angle_gamma   90.00
#
_symmetry.space_group_name_H-M   'P 1'
#
loop_
_entity.id
_entity.type
_entity.pdbx_description
1 polymer ?
#
loop_
_entity_poly.entity_id
_entity_poly.type
_entity_poly.pdbx_seq_one_letter_code
_entity_poly.pdbx_strand_id
1 'polypeptide(L)'
;MLQLLILIFIAMSCSSKTPSDSRIVELLLSPSDQKNPDVVLKKVGNLDEDQDLESFALVRNGTEEVLGVFKKKNGEWSLINKFSFSLLNIGPLHYDASKNSWLPGDGENPQTKEAGFVVKRILMEELPGDGFNSLFLEVLSEEPPLGLFSVPYGIRKGQKILDGLLSLKDHEFLIKTKRIDFDYNKTEKNITIFPSNRSYAQNFIFNGWEMVPDISRVAVPALLSLEAPIEWKKGVPGETVLWFKNRGSYAGTTYLSLSFPDGGKVSIDTTKEGQRIYSPGSSIFSSAGKYINSAVPLVEITKDGWGRNHKYGIRFTITPEKDGIPTILFRSSTRMGRDVVNLPNQFGSVQKQTDQQGFSAYRLELIPKKE
;
A
#
# COMPACT_ATOMS: atom_id res chain seq x y z
N MET A 1 9.14 -31.13 53.93
CA MET A 1 8.12 -31.18 52.86
C MET A 1 7.53 -29.78 52.60
N LEU A 2 8.37 -28.73 52.55
CA LEU A 2 7.95 -27.33 52.29
C LEU A 2 8.90 -26.58 51.33
N GLN A 3 10.02 -27.21 50.93
CA GLN A 3 10.98 -26.64 49.97
C GLN A 3 10.74 -27.09 48.51
N LEU A 4 9.89 -28.09 48.29
CA LEU A 4 9.59 -28.61 46.94
C LEU A 4 8.39 -27.90 46.26
N LEU A 5 7.59 -27.13 47.02
CA LEU A 5 6.40 -26.43 46.51
C LEU A 5 6.67 -25.01 45.98
N ILE A 6 7.82 -24.42 46.32
CA ILE A 6 8.14 -23.03 45.95
C ILE A 6 8.83 -22.95 44.57
N LEU A 7 9.42 -24.04 44.07
CA LEU A 7 10.02 -24.08 42.72
C LEU A 7 9.02 -24.27 41.57
N ILE A 8 7.75 -24.60 41.85
CA ILE A 8 6.73 -24.84 40.81
C ILE A 8 6.06 -23.54 40.36
N PHE A 9 6.12 -22.45 41.14
CA PHE A 9 5.47 -21.18 40.79
C PHE A 9 6.30 -20.22 39.92
N ILE A 10 7.58 -20.52 39.65
CA ILE A 10 8.42 -19.70 38.75
C ILE A 10 8.32 -20.16 37.28
N ALA A 11 7.59 -21.25 37.00
CA ALA A 11 7.26 -21.69 35.64
C ALA A 11 5.94 -21.11 35.09
N MET A 12 5.44 -20.01 35.66
CA MET A 12 4.31 -19.27 35.06
C MET A 12 4.78 -18.56 33.78
N SER A 13 4.62 -19.29 32.68
CA SER A 13 4.56 -18.84 31.28
C SER A 13 5.34 -17.57 30.94
N CYS A 14 6.62 -17.74 30.63
CA CYS A 14 7.26 -16.82 29.70
C CYS A 14 6.57 -17.05 28.33
N SER A 15 5.44 -16.38 28.08
CA SER A 15 4.70 -16.58 26.84
C SER A 15 5.60 -16.12 25.70
N SER A 16 6.00 -17.06 24.83
CA SER A 16 6.86 -16.73 23.69
C SER A 16 6.23 -15.59 22.89
N LYS A 17 7.03 -14.56 22.60
CA LYS A 17 6.61 -13.39 21.81
C LYS A 17 6.35 -13.73 20.33
N THR A 18 6.75 -14.93 19.90
CA THR A 18 6.49 -15.46 18.56
C THR A 18 5.94 -16.90 18.63
N PRO A 19 5.16 -17.36 17.64
CA PRO A 19 4.81 -18.79 17.52
C PRO A 19 6.07 -19.67 17.35
N SER A 20 5.94 -20.96 17.67
CA SER A 20 6.99 -21.96 17.39
C SER A 20 7.08 -22.23 15.90
N ASP A 21 8.23 -22.71 15.42
CA ASP A 21 8.43 -22.95 13.98
C ASP A 21 7.47 -24.01 13.43
N SER A 22 7.20 -25.06 14.21
CA SER A 22 6.17 -26.06 13.89
C SER A 22 4.77 -25.43 13.73
N ARG A 23 4.41 -24.51 14.63
CA ARG A 23 3.11 -23.83 14.59
C ARG A 23 3.02 -22.84 13.44
N ILE A 24 4.11 -22.16 13.11
CA ILE A 24 4.22 -21.27 11.93
C ILE A 24 3.93 -22.07 10.67
N VAL A 25 4.60 -23.21 10.49
CA VAL A 25 4.43 -24.09 9.33
C VAL A 25 3.00 -24.63 9.24
N GLU A 26 2.46 -25.14 10.34
CA GLU A 26 1.10 -25.67 10.42
C GLU A 26 0.05 -24.62 10.03
N LEU A 27 0.22 -23.38 10.48
CA LEU A 27 -0.70 -22.29 10.17
C LEU A 27 -0.56 -21.77 8.74
N LEU A 28 0.63 -21.85 8.13
CA LEU A 28 0.90 -21.30 6.80
C LEU A 28 0.64 -22.27 5.65
N LEU A 29 0.90 -23.56 5.87
CA LEU A 29 0.98 -24.56 4.81
C LEU A 29 0.08 -25.74 5.18
N SER A 30 -0.80 -26.11 4.24
CA SER A 30 -1.53 -27.36 4.38
C SER A 30 -0.55 -28.54 4.31
N PRO A 31 -0.81 -29.68 4.97
CA PRO A 31 0.10 -30.82 4.95
C PRO A 31 0.48 -31.30 3.54
N SER A 32 -0.42 -31.18 2.55
CA SER A 32 -0.17 -31.54 1.16
C SER A 32 0.78 -30.58 0.43
N ASP A 33 0.92 -29.35 0.92
CA ASP A 33 1.75 -28.32 0.28
C ASP A 33 3.18 -28.28 0.85
N GLN A 34 3.47 -29.04 1.91
CA GLN A 34 4.76 -29.02 2.59
C GLN A 34 5.84 -29.71 1.75
N LYS A 35 6.88 -28.94 1.40
CA LYS A 35 8.06 -29.34 0.62
C LYS A 35 9.32 -29.01 1.43
N ASN A 36 9.49 -29.67 2.57
CA ASN A 36 10.56 -29.40 3.55
C ASN A 36 10.57 -27.94 4.03
N PRO A 37 9.50 -27.50 4.72
CA PRO A 37 9.39 -26.12 5.14
C PRO A 37 10.46 -25.73 6.18
N ASP A 38 11.08 -24.57 6.00
CA ASP A 38 12.11 -24.03 6.88
C ASP A 38 11.78 -22.58 7.26
N VAL A 39 11.79 -22.26 8.56
CA VAL A 39 11.49 -20.91 9.06
C VAL A 39 12.77 -20.11 9.11
N VAL A 40 12.94 -19.20 8.14
CA VAL A 40 14.21 -18.50 7.93
C VAL A 40 14.30 -17.15 8.61
N LEU A 41 13.14 -16.57 8.95
CA LEU A 41 13.03 -15.34 9.71
C LEU A 41 11.76 -15.38 10.55
N LYS A 42 11.83 -14.88 11.78
CA LYS A 42 10.65 -14.52 12.58
C LYS A 42 10.94 -13.27 13.41
N LYS A 43 10.02 -12.31 13.40
CA LYS A 43 10.20 -11.03 14.10
C LYS A 43 8.85 -10.49 14.57
N VAL A 44 8.87 -9.79 15.70
CA VAL A 44 7.70 -9.10 16.26
C VAL A 44 7.70 -7.65 15.80
N GLY A 45 6.53 -7.11 15.49
CA GLY A 45 6.34 -5.74 15.07
C GLY A 45 4.92 -5.25 15.33
N ASN A 46 4.76 -3.93 15.41
CA ASN A 46 3.44 -3.32 15.35
C ASN A 46 3.09 -3.09 13.88
N LEU A 47 2.17 -3.86 13.30
CA LEU A 47 1.84 -3.89 11.88
C LEU A 47 0.41 -3.39 11.56
N ASP A 48 -0.37 -3.06 12.58
CA ASP A 48 -1.69 -2.45 12.48
C ASP A 48 -1.94 -1.44 13.63
N GLU A 49 -3.15 -0.89 13.74
CA GLU A 49 -3.47 0.07 14.81
C GLU A 49 -3.68 -0.54 16.20
N ASP A 50 -3.79 -1.86 16.31
CA ASP A 50 -4.06 -2.47 17.59
C ASP A 50 -2.82 -2.40 18.49
N GLN A 51 -3.05 -2.40 19.80
CA GLN A 51 -1.94 -2.36 20.77
C GLN A 51 -1.18 -3.69 20.87
N ASP A 52 -1.81 -4.78 20.42
CA ASP A 52 -1.24 -6.12 20.45
C ASP A 52 -0.31 -6.33 19.26
N LEU A 53 0.97 -6.60 19.55
CA LEU A 53 1.99 -6.79 18.52
C LEU A 53 1.75 -8.07 17.69
N GLU A 54 1.98 -7.97 16.39
CA GLU A 54 2.06 -9.08 15.46
C GLU A 54 3.45 -9.73 15.47
N SER A 55 3.48 -10.99 15.05
CA SER A 55 4.71 -11.66 14.61
C SER A 55 4.62 -11.89 13.11
N PHE A 56 5.64 -11.53 12.35
CA PHE A 56 5.78 -11.99 10.96
C PHE A 56 6.90 -13.03 10.85
N ALA A 57 6.73 -13.98 9.94
CA ALA A 57 7.74 -15.01 9.66
C ALA A 57 7.85 -15.28 8.16
N LEU A 58 9.08 -15.47 7.69
CA LEU A 58 9.38 -15.91 6.33
C LEU A 58 9.70 -17.41 6.38
N VAL A 59 8.98 -18.19 5.58
CA VAL A 59 9.13 -19.64 5.49
C VAL A 59 9.53 -20.02 4.07
N ARG A 60 10.59 -20.79 3.92
CA ARG A 60 10.96 -21.44 2.66
C ARG A 60 10.21 -22.75 2.55
N ASN A 61 9.65 -23.03 1.38
CA ASN A 61 8.89 -24.26 1.14
C ASN A 61 9.14 -24.74 -0.30
N GLY A 62 10.12 -25.61 -0.50
CA GLY A 62 10.55 -26.00 -1.85
C GLY A 62 11.11 -24.80 -2.64
N THR A 63 10.39 -24.40 -3.70
CA THR A 63 10.78 -23.29 -4.61
C THR A 63 10.05 -21.98 -4.34
N GLU A 64 9.26 -21.91 -3.26
CA GLU A 64 8.56 -20.70 -2.85
C GLU A 64 9.04 -20.22 -1.47
N GLU A 65 8.90 -18.92 -1.26
CA GLU A 65 9.02 -18.27 0.03
C GLU A 65 7.67 -17.65 0.42
N VAL A 66 7.23 -17.92 1.63
CA VAL A 66 5.94 -17.50 2.14
C VAL A 66 6.14 -16.60 3.35
N LEU A 67 5.71 -15.35 3.25
CA LEU A 67 5.65 -14.43 4.38
C LEU A 67 4.28 -14.56 5.05
N GLY A 68 4.27 -15.04 6.28
CA GLY A 68 3.12 -15.03 7.18
C GLY A 68 3.16 -13.89 8.16
N VAL A 69 2.00 -13.32 8.51
CA VAL A 69 1.88 -12.51 9.73
C VAL A 69 0.77 -13.05 10.63
N PHE A 70 1.07 -13.09 11.91
CA PHE A 70 0.37 -13.81 12.95
C PHE A 70 0.02 -12.88 14.09
N LYS A 71 -1.17 -13.07 14.65
CA LYS A 71 -1.65 -12.33 15.82
C LYS A 71 -2.17 -13.29 16.87
N LYS A 72 -1.89 -12.97 18.13
CA LYS A 72 -2.36 -13.76 19.26
C LYS A 72 -3.80 -13.36 19.58
N LYS A 73 -4.74 -14.30 19.44
CA LYS A 73 -6.17 -14.12 19.75
C LYS A 73 -6.53 -15.11 20.84
N ASN A 74 -7.08 -14.64 21.96
CA ASN A 74 -7.48 -15.48 23.11
C ASN A 74 -6.35 -16.40 23.63
N GLY A 75 -5.10 -15.94 23.58
CA GLY A 75 -3.95 -16.73 24.02
C GLY A 75 -3.33 -17.63 22.94
N GLU A 76 -3.98 -17.79 21.78
CA GLU A 76 -3.52 -18.65 20.69
C GLU A 76 -3.04 -17.87 19.46
N TRP A 77 -2.02 -18.37 18.78
CA TRP A 77 -1.54 -17.77 17.54
C TRP A 77 -2.45 -18.12 16.37
N SER A 78 -2.86 -17.09 15.64
CA SER A 78 -3.66 -17.18 14.42
C SER A 78 -2.94 -16.50 13.26
N LEU A 79 -3.00 -17.10 12.07
CA LEU A 79 -2.55 -16.45 10.84
C LEU A 79 -3.56 -15.37 10.45
N ILE A 80 -3.10 -14.14 10.21
CA ILE A 80 -3.95 -13.03 9.75
C ILE A 80 -3.67 -12.65 8.30
N ASN A 81 -2.42 -12.81 7.81
CA ASN A 81 -2.07 -12.54 6.42
C ASN A 81 -1.01 -13.51 5.92
N LYS A 82 -1.05 -13.82 4.62
CA LYS A 82 -0.11 -14.70 3.92
C LYS A 82 0.23 -14.10 2.54
N PHE A 83 1.51 -14.05 2.22
CA PHE A 83 2.04 -13.62 0.93
C PHE A 83 3.02 -14.67 0.41
N SER A 84 2.76 -15.23 -0.78
CA SER A 84 3.63 -16.21 -1.41
C SER A 84 4.46 -15.54 -2.52
N PHE A 85 5.75 -15.87 -2.55
CA PHE A 85 6.73 -15.42 -3.53
C PHE A 85 7.36 -16.65 -4.16
N SER A 86 7.19 -16.81 -5.47
CA SER A 86 7.69 -17.98 -6.21
C SER A 86 8.25 -17.52 -7.54
N LEU A 87 9.37 -18.10 -7.94
CA LEU A 87 9.89 -18.02 -9.30
C LEU A 87 9.55 -19.35 -9.99
N LEU A 88 8.80 -19.31 -11.08
CA LEU A 88 8.43 -20.51 -11.82
C LEU A 88 9.63 -20.96 -12.68
N ASN A 89 10.05 -22.22 -12.58
CA ASN A 89 11.06 -22.87 -13.44
C ASN A 89 12.50 -22.35 -13.35
N ILE A 90 12.83 -21.53 -12.34
CA ILE A 90 14.19 -21.04 -12.15
C ILE A 90 14.81 -21.86 -11.02
N GLY A 91 15.85 -22.62 -11.37
CA GLY A 91 16.66 -23.39 -10.41
C GLY A 91 17.41 -22.48 -9.43
N PRO A 92 18.46 -22.96 -8.75
CA PRO A 92 19.27 -22.12 -7.90
C PRO A 92 19.72 -20.85 -8.65
N LEU A 93 19.79 -19.74 -7.95
CA LEU A 93 20.17 -18.43 -8.50
C LEU A 93 21.42 -17.91 -7.82
N HIS A 94 22.22 -17.16 -8.57
CA HIS A 94 23.31 -16.36 -8.02
C HIS A 94 23.38 -15.00 -8.73
N TYR A 95 23.97 -14.02 -8.06
CA TYR A 95 24.25 -12.72 -8.65
C TYR A 95 25.66 -12.70 -9.25
N ASP A 96 25.77 -12.40 -10.55
CA ASP A 96 27.05 -12.20 -11.23
C ASP A 96 27.38 -10.70 -11.23
N ALA A 97 28.28 -10.29 -10.33
CA ALA A 97 28.70 -8.89 -10.20
C ALA A 97 29.40 -8.34 -11.46
N SER A 98 30.04 -9.20 -12.27
CA SER A 98 30.70 -8.77 -13.51
C SER A 98 29.70 -8.41 -14.60
N LYS A 99 28.54 -9.09 -14.60
CA LYS A 99 27.43 -8.86 -15.55
C LYS A 99 26.33 -7.98 -14.99
N ASN A 100 26.40 -7.67 -13.70
CA ASN A 100 25.38 -6.92 -12.96
C ASN A 100 23.97 -7.51 -13.16
N SER A 101 23.86 -8.84 -13.10
CA SER A 101 22.61 -9.55 -13.39
C SER A 101 22.45 -10.82 -12.54
N TRP A 102 21.19 -11.21 -12.31
CA TRP A 102 20.85 -12.50 -11.71
C TRP A 102 20.89 -13.60 -12.78
N LEU A 103 21.63 -14.67 -12.51
CA LEU A 103 21.78 -15.80 -13.42
C LEU A 103 21.33 -17.11 -12.74
N PRO A 104 20.78 -18.06 -13.51
CA PRO A 104 20.71 -19.46 -13.09
C PRO A 104 22.10 -19.94 -12.64
N GLY A 105 22.17 -20.60 -11.49
CA GLY A 105 23.36 -21.19 -10.94
C GLY A 105 23.22 -22.70 -10.82
N ASP A 106 24.31 -23.40 -11.08
CA ASP A 106 24.49 -24.78 -10.63
C ASP A 106 24.87 -24.70 -9.15
N GLY A 107 24.07 -25.32 -8.26
CA GLY A 107 24.18 -25.18 -6.80
C GLY A 107 25.48 -25.68 -6.15
N GLU A 108 26.57 -25.79 -6.90
CA GLU A 108 27.82 -26.46 -6.51
C GLU A 108 28.99 -25.52 -6.23
N ASN A 109 28.87 -24.20 -6.47
CA ASN A 109 29.98 -23.29 -6.18
C ASN A 109 29.87 -22.66 -4.77
N PRO A 110 30.64 -23.13 -3.76
CA PRO A 110 30.56 -22.62 -2.38
C PRO A 110 30.99 -21.14 -2.24
N GLN A 111 31.48 -20.49 -3.30
CA GLN A 111 31.82 -19.07 -3.32
C GLN A 111 30.62 -18.15 -3.65
N THR A 112 29.54 -18.67 -4.25
CA THR A 112 28.29 -17.91 -4.48
C THR A 112 27.39 -18.03 -3.24
N LYS A 113 27.63 -17.18 -2.24
CA LYS A 113 26.91 -17.18 -0.95
C LYS A 113 25.42 -16.84 -1.01
N GLU A 114 24.92 -16.26 -2.10
CA GLU A 114 23.51 -15.88 -2.23
C GLU A 114 22.70 -16.97 -2.93
N ALA A 115 22.45 -18.08 -2.25
CA ALA A 115 21.51 -19.09 -2.72
C ALA A 115 20.12 -18.49 -2.96
N GLY A 116 19.51 -18.73 -4.11
CA GLY A 116 18.09 -19.06 -4.35
C GLY A 116 16.92 -18.30 -3.71
N PHE A 117 17.12 -17.25 -2.91
CA PHE A 117 16.03 -16.58 -2.18
C PHE A 117 15.29 -15.61 -3.08
N VAL A 118 13.97 -15.66 -3.04
CA VAL A 118 13.09 -14.72 -3.74
C VAL A 118 13.02 -13.41 -2.95
N VAL A 119 12.88 -13.47 -1.64
CA VAL A 119 12.92 -12.33 -0.73
C VAL A 119 14.35 -12.09 -0.25
N LYS A 120 14.94 -10.96 -0.64
CA LYS A 120 16.34 -10.62 -0.33
C LYS A 120 16.50 -9.79 0.94
N ARG A 121 15.52 -8.92 1.21
CA ARG A 121 15.55 -7.99 2.34
C ARG A 121 14.14 -7.74 2.84
N ILE A 122 13.98 -7.57 4.15
CA ILE A 122 12.73 -7.10 4.78
C ILE A 122 13.08 -5.95 5.73
N LEU A 123 12.45 -4.80 5.52
CA LEU A 123 12.49 -3.62 6.38
C LEU A 123 11.11 -3.43 7.00
N MET A 124 11.09 -2.86 8.20
CA MET A 124 9.87 -2.57 8.94
C MET A 124 9.94 -1.11 9.37
N GLU A 125 9.11 -0.27 8.75
CA GLU A 125 9.21 1.19 8.86
C GLU A 125 7.83 1.85 8.87
N GLU A 126 7.71 2.97 9.57
CA GLU A 126 6.45 3.70 9.75
C GLU A 126 6.13 4.61 8.56
N LEU A 127 4.93 4.49 7.99
CA LEU A 127 4.48 5.38 6.93
C LEU A 127 3.95 6.72 7.48
N PRO A 128 3.94 7.78 6.66
CA PRO A 128 3.66 9.11 7.19
C PRO A 128 2.16 9.30 7.50
N GLY A 129 1.83 9.36 8.79
CA GLY A 129 0.47 9.42 9.35
C GLY A 129 0.11 8.17 10.16
N ASP A 130 0.89 7.10 10.05
CA ASP A 130 0.67 5.86 10.79
C ASP A 130 1.34 5.91 12.17
N GLY A 131 0.77 5.19 13.13
CA GLY A 131 1.39 4.88 14.43
C GLY A 131 1.93 3.44 14.49
N PHE A 132 2.05 2.80 13.33
CA PHE A 132 2.44 1.41 13.15
C PHE A 132 3.32 1.26 11.91
N ASN A 133 3.93 0.09 11.73
CA ASN A 133 4.90 -0.17 10.69
C ASN A 133 4.29 -0.87 9.49
N SER A 134 4.83 -0.56 8.32
CA SER A 134 4.66 -1.33 7.10
C SER A 134 5.89 -2.19 6.84
N LEU A 135 5.72 -3.30 6.13
CA LEU A 135 6.82 -4.15 5.68
C LEU A 135 7.22 -3.76 4.26
N PHE A 136 8.50 -3.46 4.07
CA PHE A 136 9.10 -3.20 2.76
C PHE A 136 10.10 -4.29 2.43
N LEU A 137 9.86 -5.00 1.33
CA LEU A 137 10.64 -6.13 0.91
C LEU A 137 11.41 -5.80 -0.36
N GLU A 138 12.59 -6.39 -0.50
CA GLU A 138 13.26 -6.57 -1.79
C GLU A 138 12.91 -7.97 -2.30
N VAL A 139 12.28 -8.05 -3.46
CA VAL A 139 11.73 -9.30 -4.02
C VAL A 139 12.29 -9.51 -5.43
N LEU A 140 12.77 -10.72 -5.71
CA LEU A 140 13.06 -11.16 -7.06
C LEU A 140 11.75 -11.50 -7.78
N SER A 141 11.57 -10.94 -8.98
CA SER A 141 10.42 -11.18 -9.83
C SER A 141 10.88 -11.39 -11.27
N GLU A 142 10.20 -12.26 -12.00
CA GLU A 142 10.46 -12.50 -13.42
C GLU A 142 9.40 -11.80 -14.28
N GLU A 143 9.82 -11.15 -15.37
CA GLU A 143 8.94 -10.63 -16.42
C GLU A 143 9.49 -11.05 -17.79
N PRO A 144 8.98 -12.11 -18.42
CA PRO A 144 9.39 -12.48 -19.78
C PRO A 144 8.95 -11.44 -20.83
N PRO A 145 9.78 -11.10 -21.85
CA PRO A 145 11.12 -11.59 -22.13
C PRO A 145 12.23 -10.78 -21.43
N LEU A 146 11.87 -9.85 -20.55
CA LEU A 146 12.80 -8.92 -19.91
C LEU A 146 13.70 -9.60 -18.85
N GLY A 147 13.31 -10.75 -18.31
CA GLY A 147 14.11 -11.57 -17.40
C GLY A 147 13.83 -11.31 -15.93
N LEU A 148 14.80 -11.62 -15.07
CA LEU A 148 14.71 -11.45 -13.62
C LEU A 148 15.03 -10.03 -13.18
N PHE A 149 14.25 -9.54 -12.22
CA PHE A 149 14.38 -8.23 -11.60
C PHE A 149 14.40 -8.37 -10.08
N SER A 150 15.26 -7.61 -9.42
CA SER A 150 15.02 -7.26 -8.02
C SER A 150 14.14 -6.00 -7.98
N VAL A 151 13.04 -6.01 -7.23
CA VAL A 151 12.05 -4.91 -7.14
C VAL A 151 11.59 -4.68 -5.70
N PRO A 152 11.22 -3.44 -5.29
CA PRO A 152 10.62 -3.23 -3.98
C PRO A 152 9.19 -3.75 -3.95
N TYR A 153 8.76 -4.21 -2.78
CA TYR A 153 7.39 -4.63 -2.51
C TYR A 153 6.98 -4.07 -1.15
N GLY A 154 5.77 -3.53 -1.03
CA GLY A 154 5.29 -2.87 0.18
C GLY A 154 3.99 -3.47 0.69
N ILE A 155 3.93 -3.76 1.98
CA ILE A 155 2.75 -4.30 2.66
C ILE A 155 2.39 -3.41 3.84
N ARG A 156 1.14 -2.95 3.87
CA ARG A 156 0.57 -2.16 4.98
C ARG A 156 -0.75 -2.79 5.40
N LYS A 157 -0.93 -3.09 6.69
CA LYS A 157 -2.12 -3.77 7.23
C LYS A 157 -2.56 -4.99 6.43
N GLY A 158 -1.59 -5.81 6.02
CA GLY A 158 -1.89 -7.00 5.23
C GLY A 158 -2.34 -6.75 3.79
N GLN A 159 -2.25 -5.52 3.28
CA GLN A 159 -2.53 -5.18 1.88
C GLN A 159 -1.26 -4.75 1.15
N LYS A 160 -1.13 -5.15 -0.12
CA LYS A 160 -0.04 -4.72 -1.00
C LYS A 160 -0.25 -3.24 -1.38
N ILE A 161 0.71 -2.40 -1.02
CA ILE A 161 0.70 -0.95 -1.30
C ILE A 161 1.79 -0.51 -2.27
N LEU A 162 2.72 -1.41 -2.61
CA LEU A 162 3.74 -1.21 -3.62
C LEU A 162 4.07 -2.54 -4.29
N ASP A 163 4.03 -2.55 -5.60
CA ASP A 163 4.52 -3.60 -6.48
C ASP A 163 5.50 -2.95 -7.45
N GLY A 164 6.79 -3.10 -7.13
CA GLY A 164 7.85 -2.45 -7.87
C GLY A 164 7.95 -2.93 -9.32
N LEU A 165 7.63 -4.20 -9.61
CA LEU A 165 7.64 -4.67 -11.00
C LEU A 165 6.53 -3.98 -11.80
N LEU A 166 5.30 -3.97 -11.29
CA LEU A 166 4.18 -3.30 -11.96
C LEU A 166 4.43 -1.80 -12.16
N SER A 167 5.07 -1.16 -11.18
CA SER A 167 5.31 0.29 -11.20
C SER A 167 6.52 0.72 -12.03
N LEU A 168 7.48 -0.19 -12.29
CA LEU A 168 8.79 0.16 -12.83
C LEU A 168 9.23 -0.69 -14.02
N LYS A 169 8.44 -1.66 -14.48
CA LYS A 169 8.82 -2.51 -15.62
C LYS A 169 9.24 -1.72 -16.87
N ASP A 170 8.68 -0.53 -17.05
CA ASP A 170 8.98 0.38 -18.17
C ASP A 170 10.07 1.41 -17.85
N HIS A 171 10.65 1.36 -16.64
CA HIS A 171 11.71 2.27 -16.21
C HIS A 171 13.03 1.92 -16.92
N GLU A 172 13.52 2.83 -17.76
CA GLU A 172 14.69 2.62 -18.64
C GLU A 172 15.90 2.04 -17.90
N PHE A 173 16.24 2.61 -16.74
CA PHE A 173 17.40 2.14 -15.98
C PHE A 173 17.18 0.77 -15.34
N LEU A 174 15.93 0.41 -15.00
CA LEU A 174 15.62 -0.91 -14.45
C LEU A 174 15.74 -1.96 -15.56
N ILE A 175 15.26 -1.66 -16.77
CA ILE A 175 15.42 -2.55 -17.94
C ILE A 175 16.91 -2.79 -18.22
N LYS A 176 17.75 -1.76 -18.10
CA LYS A 176 19.20 -1.86 -18.33
C LYS A 176 19.93 -2.66 -17.25
N THR A 177 19.63 -2.39 -15.98
CA THR A 177 20.40 -2.93 -14.85
C THR A 177 19.85 -4.24 -14.29
N LYS A 178 18.58 -4.56 -14.55
CA LYS A 178 17.86 -5.74 -14.00
C LYS A 178 17.87 -5.83 -12.47
N ARG A 179 18.32 -4.77 -11.81
CA ARG A 179 18.43 -4.66 -10.37
C ARG A 179 17.81 -3.35 -9.97
N ILE A 180 17.12 -3.36 -8.85
CA ILE A 180 16.78 -2.15 -8.16
C ILE A 180 17.71 -2.02 -6.94
N ASP A 181 18.30 -0.86 -6.79
CA ASP A 181 18.80 -0.43 -5.49
C ASP A 181 17.74 0.51 -4.93
N PHE A 182 17.31 0.30 -3.70
CA PHE A 182 16.37 1.22 -3.06
C PHE A 182 16.66 1.41 -1.59
N ASP A 183 16.42 2.63 -1.14
CA ASP A 183 16.57 3.05 0.24
C ASP A 183 15.25 3.59 0.77
N TYR A 184 15.02 3.40 2.06
CA TYR A 184 13.89 3.99 2.76
C TYR A 184 14.38 5.20 3.55
N ASN A 185 13.94 6.39 3.16
CA ASN A 185 14.27 7.61 3.87
C ASN A 185 13.35 7.75 5.08
N LYS A 186 13.88 7.52 6.30
CA LYS A 186 13.10 7.62 7.54
C LYS A 186 12.57 9.02 7.84
N THR A 187 13.25 10.05 7.35
CA THR A 187 12.87 11.45 7.58
C THR A 187 11.74 11.88 6.67
N GLU A 188 11.87 11.62 5.37
CA GLU A 188 10.82 11.94 4.39
C GLU A 188 9.72 10.89 4.31
N LYS A 189 9.95 9.71 4.89
CA LYS A 189 9.09 8.53 4.89
C LYS A 189 8.67 8.13 3.47
N ASN A 190 9.67 8.05 2.59
CA ASN A 190 9.53 7.68 1.19
C ASN A 190 10.55 6.58 0.81
N ILE A 191 10.30 5.92 -0.32
CA ILE A 191 11.26 4.99 -0.91
C ILE A 191 11.93 5.70 -2.07
N THR A 192 13.27 5.72 -2.09
CA THR A 192 14.04 6.17 -3.24
C THR A 192 14.62 4.96 -3.94
N ILE A 193 14.29 4.83 -5.22
CA ILE A 193 14.87 3.86 -6.13
C ILE A 193 16.04 4.50 -6.88
N PHE A 194 17.11 3.75 -7.08
CA PHE A 194 18.39 4.18 -7.63
C PHE A 194 18.98 5.41 -6.93
N PRO A 195 19.10 5.43 -5.59
CA PRO A 195 19.53 6.61 -4.85
C PRO A 195 20.94 7.09 -5.24
N SER A 196 21.81 6.17 -5.68
CA SER A 196 23.16 6.46 -6.15
C SER A 196 23.23 7.07 -7.55
N ASN A 197 22.14 7.04 -8.33
CA ASN A 197 22.10 7.53 -9.70
C ASN A 197 21.03 8.62 -9.86
N ARG A 198 21.43 9.88 -9.64
CA ARG A 198 20.52 11.04 -9.64
C ARG A 198 19.70 11.20 -10.92
N SER A 199 20.23 10.80 -12.07
CA SER A 199 19.51 10.92 -13.36
C SER A 199 18.35 9.96 -13.50
N TYR A 200 18.37 8.85 -12.75
CA TYR A 200 17.37 7.77 -12.82
C TYR A 200 16.72 7.50 -11.46
N ALA A 201 16.96 8.36 -10.48
CA ALA A 201 16.41 8.20 -9.15
C ALA A 201 14.90 8.48 -9.19
N GLN A 202 14.11 7.56 -8.65
CA GLN A 202 12.65 7.70 -8.57
C GLN A 202 12.21 7.60 -7.10
N ASN A 203 11.57 8.64 -6.61
CA ASN A 203 10.95 8.63 -5.28
C ASN A 203 9.54 8.07 -5.36
N PHE A 204 9.16 7.28 -4.36
CA PHE A 204 7.81 6.78 -4.16
C PHE A 204 7.26 7.31 -2.84
N ILE A 205 6.08 7.91 -2.91
CA ILE A 205 5.47 8.64 -1.81
C ILE A 205 4.17 7.96 -1.43
N PHE A 206 3.98 7.77 -0.12
CA PHE A 206 2.72 7.25 0.39
C PHE A 206 1.63 8.32 0.41
N ASN A 207 0.52 8.06 -0.29
CA ASN A 207 -0.62 8.96 -0.38
C ASN A 207 -1.78 8.61 0.58
N GLY A 208 -1.59 7.66 1.49
CA GLY A 208 -2.64 7.16 2.39
C GLY A 208 -3.25 5.84 1.95
N TRP A 209 -3.15 5.49 0.67
CA TRP A 209 -3.57 4.20 0.12
C TRP A 209 -2.38 3.39 -0.38
N GLU A 210 -1.54 3.99 -1.22
CA GLU A 210 -0.44 3.31 -1.88
C GLU A 210 0.81 4.17 -2.02
N MET A 211 1.92 3.53 -2.37
CA MET A 211 3.15 4.20 -2.77
C MET A 211 3.02 4.59 -4.25
N VAL A 212 3.04 5.89 -4.54
CA VAL A 212 2.97 6.41 -5.91
C VAL A 212 4.28 7.09 -6.32
N PRO A 213 4.69 7.01 -7.59
CA PRO A 213 5.88 7.72 -8.04
C PRO A 213 5.70 9.24 -7.91
N ASP A 214 6.71 9.92 -7.37
CA ASP A 214 6.81 11.37 -7.36
C ASP A 214 7.18 11.84 -8.77
N ILE A 215 6.23 12.48 -9.44
CA ILE A 215 6.40 13.00 -10.79
C ILE A 215 6.51 14.52 -10.68
N SER A 216 7.50 15.08 -11.37
CA SER A 216 7.69 16.53 -11.42
C SER A 216 6.40 17.22 -11.87
N ARG A 217 6.03 18.30 -11.18
CA ARG A 217 4.81 19.09 -11.42
C ARG A 217 3.48 18.38 -11.14
N VAL A 218 3.51 17.20 -10.53
CA VAL A 218 2.32 16.43 -10.15
C VAL A 218 2.13 16.47 -8.63
N ALA A 219 0.92 16.80 -8.18
CA ALA A 219 0.58 16.70 -6.77
C ALA A 219 0.31 15.24 -6.40
N VAL A 220 0.71 14.86 -5.20
CA VAL A 220 0.31 13.60 -4.56
C VAL A 220 -0.50 13.96 -3.32
N PRO A 221 -1.85 14.04 -3.43
CA PRO A 221 -2.71 14.30 -2.29
C PRO A 221 -2.66 13.13 -1.31
N ALA A 222 -1.94 13.29 -0.21
CA ALA A 222 -1.91 12.32 0.87
C ALA A 222 -3.05 12.58 1.85
N LEU A 223 -3.92 11.59 2.10
CA LEU A 223 -4.97 11.71 3.11
C LEU A 223 -4.32 11.78 4.51
N LEU A 224 -4.56 12.88 5.22
CA LEU A 224 -4.08 13.09 6.59
C LEU A 224 -5.11 12.68 7.62
N SER A 225 -6.34 13.14 7.42
CA SER A 225 -7.46 12.81 8.30
C SER A 225 -8.76 12.83 7.53
N LEU A 226 -9.67 11.98 7.99
CA LEU A 226 -11.04 11.93 7.57
C LEU A 226 -11.89 11.94 8.83
N GLU A 227 -12.78 12.91 8.88
CA GLU A 227 -13.67 13.16 9.99
C GLU A 227 -15.10 12.96 9.50
N ALA A 228 -15.82 11.97 10.04
CA ALA A 228 -17.20 11.66 9.66
C ALA A 228 -18.06 11.32 10.91
N PRO A 229 -19.40 11.42 10.81
CA PRO A 229 -20.32 10.96 11.85
C PRO A 229 -20.10 9.48 12.21
N ILE A 230 -20.37 9.16 13.48
CA ILE A 230 -20.26 7.79 14.02
C ILE A 230 -21.36 6.89 13.44
N GLU A 231 -22.57 7.43 13.30
CA GLU A 231 -23.73 6.73 12.73
C GLU A 231 -24.27 7.46 11.50
N TRP A 232 -24.70 6.68 10.52
CA TRP A 232 -25.32 7.17 9.29
C TRP A 232 -26.74 6.60 9.18
N LYS A 233 -27.73 7.51 9.19
CA LYS A 233 -29.15 7.18 9.08
C LYS A 233 -29.73 7.86 7.86
N LYS A 234 -30.62 7.16 7.16
CA LYS A 234 -31.33 7.66 5.99
C LYS A 234 -31.96 9.02 6.30
N GLY A 235 -31.74 9.99 5.42
CA GLY A 235 -32.32 11.33 5.52
C GLY A 235 -31.69 12.23 6.58
N VAL A 236 -30.72 11.76 7.37
CA VAL A 236 -30.02 12.57 8.38
C VAL A 236 -28.71 13.12 7.78
N PRO A 237 -28.53 14.46 7.72
CA PRO A 237 -27.29 15.05 7.21
C PRO A 237 -26.09 14.75 8.11
N GLY A 238 -24.98 14.35 7.50
CA GLY A 238 -23.69 14.13 8.15
C GLY A 238 -22.62 15.03 7.56
N GLU A 239 -21.95 15.85 8.40
CA GLU A 239 -20.80 16.66 7.98
C GLU A 239 -19.54 15.79 7.93
N THR A 240 -18.86 15.81 6.79
CA THR A 240 -17.58 15.13 6.57
C THR A 240 -16.50 16.15 6.26
N VAL A 241 -15.33 16.01 6.90
CA VAL A 241 -14.15 16.84 6.66
C VAL A 241 -12.97 15.96 6.25
N LEU A 242 -12.37 16.28 5.10
CA LEU A 242 -11.16 15.64 4.58
C LEU A 242 -10.00 16.62 4.66
N TRP A 243 -8.85 16.16 5.15
CA TRP A 243 -7.60 16.91 5.06
C TRP A 243 -6.60 16.15 4.21
N PHE A 244 -6.16 16.80 3.14
CA PHE A 244 -5.08 16.31 2.30
C PHE A 244 -3.81 17.13 2.52
N LYS A 245 -2.66 16.51 2.31
CA LYS A 245 -1.36 17.19 2.21
C LYS A 245 -0.71 16.79 0.90
N ASN A 246 -0.32 17.75 0.06
CA ASN A 246 0.47 17.40 -1.10
C ASN A 246 1.85 16.92 -0.63
N ARG A 247 2.21 15.66 -0.87
CA ARG A 247 3.55 15.15 -0.55
C ARG A 247 4.48 15.10 -1.76
N GLY A 248 3.92 15.13 -2.97
CA GLY A 248 4.65 15.18 -4.22
C GLY A 248 5.18 16.58 -4.53
N SER A 249 5.54 16.77 -5.79
CA SER A 249 6.03 18.04 -6.32
C SER A 249 4.98 19.15 -6.30
N TYR A 250 5.43 20.42 -6.44
CA TYR A 250 4.53 21.55 -6.64
C TYR A 250 3.68 21.34 -7.90
N ALA A 251 2.36 21.45 -7.79
CA ALA A 251 1.46 21.35 -8.94
C ALA A 251 0.84 22.71 -9.29
N GLY A 252 0.79 23.01 -10.59
CA GLY A 252 0.13 24.21 -11.10
C GLY A 252 -1.38 24.17 -10.92
N THR A 253 -2.02 23.09 -11.37
CA THR A 253 -3.47 22.87 -11.24
C THR A 253 -3.74 21.39 -10.97
N THR A 254 -4.40 21.10 -9.86
CA THR A 254 -4.85 19.76 -9.47
C THR A 254 -6.35 19.76 -9.27
N TYR A 255 -7.04 18.82 -9.92
CA TYR A 255 -8.45 18.56 -9.69
C TYR A 255 -8.60 17.44 -8.66
N LEU A 256 -9.43 17.66 -7.66
CA LEU A 256 -9.87 16.65 -6.69
C LEU A 256 -11.33 16.31 -7.01
N SER A 257 -11.64 15.02 -7.09
CA SER A 257 -12.98 14.55 -7.43
C SER A 257 -13.49 13.58 -6.37
N LEU A 258 -14.72 13.81 -5.91
CA LEU A 258 -15.45 12.97 -4.96
C LEU A 258 -16.76 12.53 -5.62
N SER A 259 -16.89 11.23 -5.88
CA SER A 259 -18.12 10.63 -6.41
C SER A 259 -18.85 9.87 -5.30
N PHE A 260 -20.18 9.87 -5.34
CA PHE A 260 -21.03 9.29 -4.29
C PHE A 260 -21.93 8.16 -4.84
N PRO A 261 -21.40 6.95 -5.09
CA PRO A 261 -22.13 5.85 -5.76
C PRO A 261 -23.45 5.44 -5.09
N ASP A 262 -23.56 5.65 -3.78
CA ASP A 262 -24.76 5.31 -3.01
C ASP A 262 -25.89 6.34 -3.13
N GLY A 263 -25.71 7.41 -3.93
CA GLY A 263 -26.70 8.45 -4.14
C GLY A 263 -26.79 9.44 -2.98
N GLY A 264 -27.96 10.07 -2.82
CA GLY A 264 -28.23 11.05 -1.77
C GLY A 264 -28.00 12.50 -2.16
N LYS A 265 -28.18 13.38 -1.17
CA LYS A 265 -27.97 14.81 -1.34
C LYS A 265 -26.60 15.17 -0.78
N VAL A 266 -25.78 15.81 -1.60
CA VAL A 266 -24.48 16.34 -1.19
C VAL A 266 -24.57 17.86 -1.21
N SER A 267 -23.96 18.52 -0.24
CA SER A 267 -23.78 19.97 -0.24
C SER A 267 -22.35 20.32 0.11
N ILE A 268 -21.80 21.30 -0.60
CA ILE A 268 -20.47 21.85 -0.39
C ILE A 268 -20.56 23.37 -0.53
N ASP A 269 -19.66 24.09 0.14
CA ASP A 269 -19.58 25.54 0.05
C ASP A 269 -19.03 25.98 -1.32
N THR A 270 -19.93 26.16 -2.29
CA THR A 270 -19.59 26.59 -3.65
C THR A 270 -19.17 28.06 -3.75
N THR A 271 -19.21 28.83 -2.66
CA THR A 271 -18.62 30.17 -2.62
C THR A 271 -17.10 30.13 -2.59
N LYS A 272 -16.51 28.98 -2.21
CA LYS A 272 -15.08 28.75 -2.30
C LYS A 272 -14.66 28.54 -3.74
N GLU A 273 -13.64 29.29 -4.15
CA GLU A 273 -13.08 29.21 -5.49
C GLU A 273 -12.70 27.77 -5.86
N GLY A 274 -13.04 27.39 -7.09
CA GLY A 274 -12.72 26.08 -7.65
C GLY A 274 -13.65 24.94 -7.24
N GLN A 275 -14.61 25.12 -6.33
CA GLN A 275 -15.52 24.05 -5.88
C GLN A 275 -16.79 24.01 -6.74
N ARG A 276 -17.13 22.83 -7.26
CA ARG A 276 -18.33 22.57 -8.07
C ARG A 276 -19.03 21.32 -7.58
N ILE A 277 -20.35 21.36 -7.63
CA ILE A 277 -21.21 20.21 -7.39
C ILE A 277 -22.05 19.94 -8.62
N TYR A 278 -22.14 18.67 -8.99
CA TYR A 278 -22.97 18.19 -10.07
C TYR A 278 -24.02 17.25 -9.47
N SER A 279 -25.28 17.65 -9.61
CA SER A 279 -26.42 16.79 -9.27
C SER A 279 -26.59 15.72 -10.35
N PRO A 280 -27.25 14.58 -10.04
CA PRO A 280 -27.65 13.62 -11.06
C PRO A 280 -28.36 14.32 -12.24
N GLY A 281 -28.00 13.93 -13.47
CA GLY A 281 -28.43 14.55 -14.72
C GLY A 281 -27.52 15.66 -15.26
N SER A 282 -26.55 16.15 -14.48
CA SER A 282 -25.59 17.17 -14.95
C SER A 282 -24.63 16.61 -15.99
N SER A 283 -24.19 17.44 -16.94
CA SER A 283 -23.17 17.06 -17.93
C SER A 283 -21.76 17.09 -17.34
N ILE A 284 -21.05 15.96 -17.35
CA ILE A 284 -19.72 15.77 -16.77
C ILE A 284 -18.78 15.08 -17.76
N PHE A 285 -17.46 15.35 -17.69
CA PHE A 285 -16.48 14.77 -18.60
C PHE A 285 -16.08 13.35 -18.16
N SER A 286 -16.00 12.42 -19.11
CA SER A 286 -15.64 11.01 -18.88
C SER A 286 -14.22 10.68 -19.32
N SER A 287 -13.69 9.57 -18.82
CA SER A 287 -12.40 9.01 -19.24
C SER A 287 -12.36 8.61 -20.72
N ALA A 288 -13.53 8.38 -21.34
CA ALA A 288 -13.68 8.14 -22.77
C ALA A 288 -13.58 9.41 -23.65
N GLY A 289 -13.27 10.57 -23.05
CA GLY A 289 -13.10 11.82 -23.79
C GLY A 289 -14.41 12.50 -24.19
N LYS A 290 -15.54 12.10 -23.60
CA LYS A 290 -16.89 12.59 -23.96
C LYS A 290 -17.62 13.12 -22.72
N TYR A 291 -18.58 14.00 -22.93
CA TYR A 291 -19.52 14.39 -21.88
C TYR A 291 -20.61 13.33 -21.72
N ILE A 292 -20.91 12.98 -20.47
CA ILE A 292 -21.97 12.05 -20.08
C ILE A 292 -22.86 12.71 -19.02
N ASN A 293 -24.06 12.19 -18.83
CA ASN A 293 -24.92 12.63 -17.72
C ASN A 293 -24.48 11.93 -16.43
N SER A 294 -24.30 12.72 -15.39
CA SER A 294 -23.97 12.27 -14.04
C SER A 294 -25.09 11.38 -13.50
N ALA A 295 -24.75 10.17 -13.04
CA ALA A 295 -25.72 9.23 -12.50
C ALA A 295 -25.94 9.42 -10.99
N VAL A 296 -24.92 9.89 -10.30
CA VAL A 296 -24.91 10.11 -8.85
C VAL A 296 -24.22 11.45 -8.54
N PRO A 297 -24.40 12.05 -7.35
CA PRO A 297 -23.72 13.30 -7.03
C PRO A 297 -22.20 13.22 -7.27
N LEU A 298 -21.63 14.33 -7.71
CA LEU A 298 -20.19 14.50 -7.93
C LEU A 298 -19.77 15.86 -7.39
N VAL A 299 -18.66 15.90 -6.68
CA VAL A 299 -18.00 17.14 -6.27
C VAL A 299 -16.64 17.20 -6.95
N GLU A 300 -16.37 18.30 -7.66
CA GLU A 300 -15.07 18.57 -8.26
C GLU A 300 -14.49 19.85 -7.65
N ILE A 301 -13.19 19.82 -7.37
CA ILE A 301 -12.48 20.92 -6.74
C ILE A 301 -11.21 21.19 -7.53
N THR A 302 -11.06 22.41 -8.04
CA THR A 302 -9.82 22.90 -8.64
C THR A 302 -8.94 23.51 -7.56
N LYS A 303 -7.75 22.93 -7.35
CA LYS A 303 -6.69 23.49 -6.54
C LYS A 303 -5.58 24.03 -7.43
N ASP A 304 -5.54 25.35 -7.60
CA ASP A 304 -4.44 26.04 -8.25
C ASP A 304 -3.30 26.29 -7.27
N GLY A 305 -2.06 26.08 -7.71
CA GLY A 305 -0.85 26.23 -6.91
C GLY A 305 -0.86 25.38 -5.63
N TRP A 306 -0.46 24.12 -5.73
CA TRP A 306 -0.35 23.24 -4.56
C TRP A 306 1.10 22.89 -4.25
N GLY A 307 1.71 23.64 -3.33
CA GLY A 307 3.07 23.38 -2.87
C GLY A 307 3.24 22.08 -2.10
N ARG A 308 4.43 21.49 -2.22
CA ARG A 308 4.84 20.34 -1.40
C ARG A 308 4.63 20.68 0.08
N ASN A 309 4.15 19.71 0.82
CA ASN A 309 3.79 19.76 2.24
C ASN A 309 2.64 20.70 2.64
N HIS A 310 1.97 21.37 1.71
CA HIS A 310 0.83 22.24 2.06
C HIS A 310 -0.46 21.43 2.20
N LYS A 311 -1.25 21.78 3.22
CA LYS A 311 -2.53 21.13 3.52
C LYS A 311 -3.68 21.77 2.73
N TYR A 312 -4.68 20.97 2.37
CA TYR A 312 -5.94 21.43 1.79
C TYR A 312 -7.10 20.66 2.40
N GLY A 313 -8.11 21.39 2.86
CA GLY A 313 -9.28 20.83 3.55
C GLY A 313 -10.52 20.87 2.66
N ILE A 314 -11.27 19.78 2.60
CA ILE A 314 -12.56 19.69 1.92
C ILE A 314 -13.62 19.41 2.98
N ARG A 315 -14.64 20.23 3.05
CA ARG A 315 -15.79 20.04 3.94
C ARG A 315 -17.06 19.96 3.11
N PHE A 316 -17.84 18.92 3.32
CA PHE A 316 -19.12 18.71 2.65
C PHE A 316 -20.08 18.00 3.60
N THR A 317 -21.37 18.05 3.27
CA THR A 317 -22.43 17.35 4.01
C THR A 317 -23.07 16.33 3.09
N ILE A 318 -23.30 15.11 3.58
CA ILE A 318 -24.05 14.07 2.87
C ILE A 318 -25.35 13.80 3.62
N THR A 319 -26.46 13.75 2.90
CA THR A 319 -27.73 13.19 3.40
C THR A 319 -27.97 11.87 2.66
N PRO A 320 -27.77 10.71 3.31
CA PRO A 320 -27.82 9.41 2.65
C PRO A 320 -29.27 8.96 2.36
N GLU A 321 -29.44 8.12 1.34
CA GLU A 321 -30.75 7.56 0.96
C GLU A 321 -31.08 6.23 1.62
N LYS A 322 -30.08 5.63 2.29
CA LYS A 322 -30.16 4.37 3.01
C LYS A 322 -29.42 4.47 4.33
N ASP A 323 -29.77 3.61 5.27
CA ASP A 323 -29.00 3.45 6.50
C ASP A 323 -27.65 2.80 6.21
N GLY A 324 -26.66 3.09 7.05
CA GLY A 324 -25.30 2.57 6.92
C GLY A 324 -24.32 3.57 6.31
N ILE A 325 -23.04 3.21 6.37
CA ILE A 325 -21.92 4.08 6.00
C ILE A 325 -21.93 4.32 4.47
N PRO A 326 -22.02 5.57 3.99
CA PRO A 326 -22.01 5.86 2.57
C PRO A 326 -20.63 5.61 1.95
N THR A 327 -20.63 5.09 0.73
CA THR A 327 -19.42 4.93 -0.07
C THR A 327 -19.07 6.24 -0.77
N ILE A 328 -17.81 6.66 -0.63
CA ILE A 328 -17.26 7.81 -1.36
C ILE A 328 -16.02 7.36 -2.11
N LEU A 329 -15.97 7.72 -3.39
CA LEU A 329 -14.81 7.49 -4.25
C LEU A 329 -14.04 8.78 -4.45
N PHE A 330 -12.73 8.72 -4.24
CA PHE A 330 -11.82 9.84 -4.37
C PHE A 330 -10.77 9.59 -5.45
N ARG A 331 -10.56 10.59 -6.29
CA ARG A 331 -9.42 10.64 -7.22
C ARG A 331 -8.86 12.04 -7.31
N SER A 332 -7.64 12.13 -7.81
CA SER A 332 -7.05 13.41 -8.19
C SER A 332 -6.46 13.35 -9.60
N SER A 333 -6.52 14.47 -10.30
CA SER A 333 -5.97 14.63 -11.64
C SER A 333 -5.12 15.89 -11.68
N THR A 334 -3.83 15.79 -11.99
CA THR A 334 -2.97 16.96 -12.14
C THR A 334 -2.68 17.21 -13.61
N ARG A 335 -2.90 18.44 -14.07
CA ARG A 335 -2.60 18.85 -15.44
C ARG A 335 -1.11 19.17 -15.57
N MET A 336 -0.44 18.50 -16.50
CA MET A 336 0.96 18.70 -16.82
C MET A 336 1.08 19.07 -18.31
N GLY A 337 0.98 20.36 -18.63
CA GLY A 337 0.96 20.82 -20.01
C GLY A 337 -0.27 20.30 -20.77
N ARG A 338 -0.05 19.39 -21.73
CA ARG A 338 -1.11 18.70 -22.48
C ARG A 338 -1.55 17.38 -21.85
N ASP A 339 -0.74 16.85 -20.94
CA ASP A 339 -1.00 15.56 -20.30
C ASP A 339 -1.76 15.76 -18.99
N VAL A 340 -2.47 14.70 -18.57
CA VAL A 340 -3.15 14.64 -17.28
C VAL A 340 -2.70 13.38 -16.56
N VAL A 341 -2.16 13.55 -15.37
CA VAL A 341 -1.77 12.44 -14.50
C VAL A 341 -2.88 12.21 -13.49
N ASN A 342 -3.45 11.01 -13.50
CA ASN A 342 -4.50 10.59 -12.57
C ASN A 342 -3.92 9.76 -11.43
N LEU A 343 -4.40 10.00 -10.22
CA LEU A 343 -4.20 9.15 -9.04
C LEU A 343 -5.57 8.71 -8.51
N PRO A 344 -5.81 7.40 -8.30
CA PRO A 344 -4.89 6.29 -8.58
C PRO A 344 -4.55 6.17 -10.07
N ASN A 345 -3.30 5.78 -10.34
CA ASN A 345 -2.86 5.46 -11.69
C ASN A 345 -3.16 3.99 -12.00
N GLN A 346 -2.99 3.57 -13.25
CA GLN A 346 -3.23 2.18 -13.66
C GLN A 346 -2.25 1.17 -13.03
N PHE A 347 -1.06 1.62 -12.64
CA PHE A 347 0.03 0.80 -12.10
C PHE A 347 -0.01 0.62 -10.58
N GLY A 348 -0.96 1.27 -9.90
CA GLY A 348 -1.14 1.13 -8.47
C GLY A 348 -1.48 -0.30 -8.02
N SER A 349 -1.07 -0.65 -6.82
CA SER A 349 -1.12 -2.01 -6.25
C SER A 349 -2.35 -2.28 -5.37
N VAL A 350 -3.07 -1.24 -4.99
CA VAL A 350 -4.26 -1.34 -4.15
C VAL A 350 -5.52 -1.59 -4.97
N GLN A 351 -6.55 -2.10 -4.29
CA GLN A 351 -7.87 -2.25 -4.89
C GLN A 351 -8.45 -0.87 -5.22
N LYS A 352 -8.85 -0.69 -6.49
CA LYS A 352 -9.44 0.53 -7.02
C LYS A 352 -10.89 0.26 -7.41
N GLN A 353 -11.71 1.30 -7.39
CA GLN A 353 -13.04 1.26 -7.96
C GLN A 353 -13.12 2.20 -9.15
N THR A 354 -14.02 1.92 -10.09
CA THR A 354 -14.30 2.81 -11.21
C THR A 354 -15.38 3.80 -10.78
N ASP A 355 -15.12 5.09 -10.91
CA ASP A 355 -16.12 6.12 -10.66
C ASP A 355 -17.12 6.25 -11.82
N GLN A 356 -18.16 7.07 -11.65
CA GLN A 356 -19.18 7.28 -12.69
C GLN A 356 -18.63 7.91 -13.98
N GLN A 357 -17.46 8.56 -13.92
CA GLN A 357 -16.77 9.15 -15.07
C GLN A 357 -15.88 8.12 -15.80
N GLY A 358 -15.77 6.88 -15.29
CA GLY A 358 -14.95 5.83 -15.86
C GLY A 358 -13.47 5.93 -15.47
N PHE A 359 -13.11 6.71 -14.45
CA PHE A 359 -11.75 6.80 -13.92
C PHE A 359 -11.57 5.84 -12.74
N SER A 360 -10.33 5.39 -12.52
CA SER A 360 -9.97 4.70 -11.28
C SER A 360 -9.99 5.67 -10.10
N ALA A 361 -10.50 5.21 -8.96
CA ALA A 361 -10.64 5.99 -7.73
C ALA A 361 -10.37 5.13 -6.49
N TYR A 362 -9.88 5.78 -5.43
CA TYR A 362 -9.75 5.19 -4.10
C TYR A 362 -11.10 5.21 -3.39
N ARG A 363 -11.41 4.16 -2.63
CA ARG A 363 -12.51 4.21 -1.67
C ARG A 363 -12.05 4.96 -0.43
N LEU A 364 -12.82 5.95 0.01
CA LEU A 364 -12.62 6.58 1.31
C LEU A 364 -13.23 5.69 2.39
N GLU A 365 -12.42 5.31 3.38
CA GLU A 365 -12.90 4.65 4.59
C GLU A 365 -13.37 5.72 5.58
N LEU A 366 -14.69 5.84 5.76
CA LEU A 366 -15.26 6.82 6.67
C LEU A 366 -15.03 6.39 8.12
N ILE A 367 -13.90 6.79 8.69
CA ILE A 367 -13.57 6.56 10.09
C ILE A 367 -14.42 7.49 10.97
N PRO A 368 -15.13 6.96 11.97
CA PRO A 368 -15.87 7.77 12.94
C PRO A 368 -14.98 8.80 13.63
N LYS A 369 -15.51 10.02 13.86
CA LYS A 369 -14.92 10.93 14.85
C LYS A 369 -14.89 10.22 16.20
N LYS A 370 -13.71 10.05 16.79
CA LYS A 370 -13.60 9.74 18.22
C LYS A 370 -14.08 10.99 18.98
N GLU A 371 -15.01 10.80 19.91
CA GLU A 371 -15.52 11.86 20.80
C GLU A 371 -14.41 12.49 21.65
#